data_AF-A0A935Z826-F1
#
_entry.id   AF-A0A935Z826-F1
#
_cell.length_a   1.000
_cell.length_b   1.000
_cell.length_c   1.000
_cell.angle_alpha   90.00
_cell.angle_beta   90.00
_cell.angle_gamma   90.00
#
_symmetry.space_group_name_H-M   'P 1'
#
loop_
_entity.id
_entity.type
_entity.pdbx_description
1 polymer ?
#
loop_
_entity_poly.entity_id
_entity_poly.type
_entity_poly.pdbx_seq_one_letter_code
_entity_poly.pdbx_strand_id
1 'polypeptide(L)'
;MGSILFAACSSGTSPVEPTPDAAPQPTTTGTNPPPPPPPPPTDGGSRDAADAADAAEPEPPPVPKQIRLDKGVSVDGYMSDVFTWIDSRGKPRSAALVRNDRRDPSNYTGGYLRQLTYEKANGTAMVVKGGRSDHPGWGYTINHLKGTGDLWSSLYQFGTYRQVLSGPHHAIHEFSFDAVGWPNGPVTIVIHWFFTTGHDHPVWSVTFDMTRAPPNMLDSDDRSPYGDLTFEGGTNGTVDGVGWGDKYKFVTTSAGPVTKSSTWDYSQPNRVPYVHMWNDASDSEMGNVQTIDFASKDAGGTWFYDNWGRTSANKVVGPGAPANQTMPVSWNWPFQLNQYEVDFGETRSKRMAWGLRRGAVGSTSYSGYGDQRQLSGYPYQSHSNVLVLGAKSEGAVAAEVAEIEASMDTTFDVVKGAVRTAGPEGIARTANAPYAFPGWSPVYGAWQLDADAAGAVEVTMNPGGAGVHRPVLVIHGYTGAKAPDTITFGGATLNAHADFYPTLQKATRTLWLTIDRDVLAPTAIAVQP
;
A
#
# COMPACT_ATOMS: atom_id res chain seq x y z
N MET A 1 39.58 7.88 4.70
CA MET A 1 39.57 6.57 5.40
C MET A 1 38.93 6.81 6.75
N GLY A 2 37.64 6.51 6.87
CA GLY A 2 36.87 6.70 8.09
C GLY A 2 35.79 5.63 8.13
N SER A 3 35.93 4.69 9.07
CA SER A 3 35.02 3.57 9.27
C SER A 3 33.69 4.09 9.85
N ILE A 4 32.59 3.82 9.14
CA ILE A 4 31.23 3.98 9.66
C ILE A 4 30.83 2.62 10.25
N LEU A 5 30.52 2.61 11.55
CA LEU A 5 30.10 1.44 12.30
C LEU A 5 28.70 1.01 11.84
N PHE A 6 28.59 -0.18 11.27
CA PHE A 6 27.32 -0.85 11.00
C PHE A 6 26.90 -1.62 12.26
N ALA A 7 25.69 -1.36 12.77
CA ALA A 7 25.06 -2.21 13.76
C ALA A 7 24.58 -3.50 13.07
N ALA A 8 25.43 -4.52 13.09
CA ALA A 8 25.08 -5.87 12.69
C ALA A 8 24.27 -6.54 13.80
N CYS A 9 23.05 -7.01 13.47
CA CYS A 9 22.36 -8.01 14.25
C CYS A 9 23.12 -9.34 14.13
N SER A 10 23.95 -9.69 15.11
CA SER A 10 24.47 -11.04 15.26
C SER A 10 24.27 -11.57 16.68
N SER A 11 23.69 -12.76 16.75
CA SER A 11 23.50 -13.62 17.92
C SER A 11 24.77 -13.89 18.72
N GLY A 12 24.68 -13.81 20.05
CA GLY A 12 25.70 -14.33 20.97
C GLY A 12 25.22 -14.34 22.42
N THR A 13 24.92 -15.53 22.94
CA THR A 13 24.50 -15.84 24.32
C THR A 13 25.68 -15.85 25.29
N SER A 14 25.58 -15.15 26.44
CA SER A 14 25.85 -15.64 27.82
C SER A 14 26.01 -14.49 28.85
N PRO A 15 25.78 -14.75 30.16
CA PRO A 15 25.20 -13.79 31.10
C PRO A 15 26.24 -13.06 31.96
N VAL A 16 25.89 -11.86 32.44
CA VAL A 16 26.61 -11.19 33.53
C VAL A 16 25.62 -10.78 34.61
N GLU A 17 25.89 -11.24 35.83
CA GLU A 17 25.19 -10.93 37.08
C GLU A 17 25.26 -9.45 37.47
N PRO A 18 24.31 -8.97 38.31
CA PRO A 18 24.19 -7.57 38.70
C PRO A 18 24.95 -7.24 39.99
N THR A 19 25.44 -6.01 40.11
CA THR A 19 25.73 -5.38 41.41
C THR A 19 25.43 -3.88 41.35
N PRO A 20 25.16 -3.23 42.51
CA PRO A 20 24.05 -2.30 42.65
C PRO A 20 24.46 -0.84 42.97
N ASP A 21 23.41 -0.02 43.07
CA ASP A 21 23.31 1.27 43.77
C ASP A 21 24.05 2.50 43.23
N ALA A 22 23.23 3.48 42.81
CA ALA A 22 23.45 4.88 43.11
C ALA A 22 22.10 5.64 43.15
N ALA A 23 21.66 5.99 44.37
CA ALA A 23 20.81 7.16 44.63
C ALA A 23 21.65 8.46 44.38
N PRO A 24 21.09 9.69 44.19
CA PRO A 24 20.02 10.24 45.05
C PRO A 24 19.09 11.39 44.53
N GLN A 25 18.01 11.63 45.30
CA GLN A 25 17.47 12.94 45.76
C GLN A 25 16.63 13.87 44.80
N PRO A 26 15.87 14.86 45.32
CA PRO A 26 14.44 14.75 45.64
C PRO A 26 13.54 15.74 44.86
N THR A 27 12.29 15.38 44.55
CA THR A 27 11.33 16.32 43.94
C THR A 27 10.48 17.02 44.99
N THR A 28 10.59 18.35 44.98
CA THR A 28 9.81 19.32 45.77
C THR A 28 8.36 19.36 45.34
N THR A 29 7.47 19.40 46.32
CA THR A 29 6.03 19.64 46.20
C THR A 29 5.74 21.10 45.80
N GLY A 30 5.01 21.27 44.70
CA GLY A 30 4.48 22.57 44.24
C GLY A 30 2.96 22.48 44.05
N THR A 31 2.24 23.27 44.84
CA THR A 31 0.77 23.38 44.90
C THR A 31 0.21 24.20 43.73
N ASN A 32 -0.81 23.67 43.04
CA ASN A 32 -1.56 24.41 42.00
C ASN A 32 -2.60 25.37 42.63
N PRO A 33 -2.77 26.61 42.10
CA PRO A 33 -3.81 27.54 42.53
C PRO A 33 -5.19 27.22 41.91
N PRO A 34 -6.30 27.69 42.54
CA PRO A 34 -7.67 27.31 42.18
C PRO A 34 -8.21 28.00 40.90
N PRO A 35 -9.24 27.42 40.25
CA PRO A 35 -9.79 27.91 38.99
C PRO A 35 -10.68 29.17 39.15
N PRO A 36 -10.84 29.97 38.07
CA PRO A 36 -11.63 31.20 38.09
C PRO A 36 -13.16 30.94 38.08
N PRO A 37 -13.97 31.89 38.57
CA PRO A 37 -15.42 31.74 38.71
C PRO A 37 -16.18 31.87 37.36
N PRO A 38 -17.37 31.25 37.25
CA PRO A 38 -18.17 31.24 36.04
C PRO A 38 -18.89 32.58 35.75
N PRO A 39 -19.21 32.87 34.47
CA PRO A 39 -19.90 34.10 34.07
C PRO A 39 -21.39 34.10 34.44
N PRO A 40 -22.01 35.29 34.57
CA PRO A 40 -23.40 35.46 35.01
C PRO A 40 -24.43 35.08 33.92
N PRO A 41 -25.67 34.73 34.33
CA PRO A 41 -26.71 34.29 33.42
C PRO A 41 -27.33 35.47 32.65
N THR A 42 -27.54 35.30 31.35
CA THR A 42 -28.34 36.23 30.54
C THR A 42 -29.80 35.78 30.48
N ASP A 43 -30.67 36.71 30.87
CA ASP A 43 -32.12 36.63 30.95
C ASP A 43 -32.79 36.20 29.64
N GLY A 44 -33.86 35.42 29.81
CA GLY A 44 -34.82 35.11 28.77
C GLY A 44 -35.72 36.30 28.44
N GLY A 45 -35.86 36.57 27.14
CA GLY A 45 -36.85 37.50 26.59
C GLY A 45 -37.49 36.90 25.35
N SER A 46 -38.73 36.43 25.50
CA SER A 46 -39.64 36.05 24.42
C SER A 46 -40.25 37.31 23.78
N ARG A 47 -40.37 37.32 22.44
CA ARG A 47 -41.53 37.81 21.65
C ARG A 47 -41.31 37.70 20.12
N ASP A 48 -42.12 36.84 19.52
CA ASP A 48 -42.86 36.95 18.25
C ASP A 48 -42.22 37.46 16.94
N ALA A 49 -42.11 36.50 16.01
CA ALA A 49 -42.53 36.51 14.61
C ALA A 49 -42.14 37.66 13.66
N ALA A 50 -41.25 37.35 12.72
CA ALA A 50 -41.36 37.77 11.33
C ALA A 50 -40.65 36.76 10.41
N ASP A 51 -41.38 36.29 9.39
CA ASP A 51 -40.87 35.55 8.23
C ASP A 51 -39.65 36.25 7.63
N ALA A 52 -38.52 35.57 7.65
CA ALA A 52 -37.43 35.78 6.70
C ALA A 52 -36.99 34.39 6.25
N ALA A 53 -37.31 34.07 5.00
CA ALA A 53 -36.75 32.92 4.30
C ALA A 53 -35.23 33.06 4.35
N ASP A 54 -34.59 32.18 5.12
CA ASP A 54 -33.15 32.04 5.18
C ASP A 54 -32.71 31.54 3.80
N ALA A 55 -32.27 32.48 2.97
CA ALA A 55 -31.62 32.16 1.71
C ALA A 55 -30.33 31.45 2.09
N ALA A 56 -30.36 30.12 2.02
CA ALA A 56 -29.19 29.27 2.17
C ALA A 56 -28.03 29.91 1.40
N GLU A 57 -26.97 30.23 2.12
CA GLU A 57 -25.72 30.70 1.54
C GLU A 57 -25.38 29.73 0.39
N PRO A 58 -25.12 30.23 -0.83
CA PRO A 58 -24.80 29.34 -1.95
C PRO A 58 -23.62 28.49 -1.52
N GLU A 59 -23.78 27.16 -1.62
CA GLU A 59 -22.69 26.23 -1.33
C GLU A 59 -21.42 26.73 -2.03
N PRO A 60 -20.27 26.76 -1.33
CA PRO A 60 -19.02 27.11 -1.97
C PRO A 60 -18.86 26.24 -3.21
N PRO A 61 -18.38 26.80 -4.34
CA PRO A 61 -18.31 26.07 -5.60
C PRO A 61 -17.57 24.75 -5.35
N PRO A 62 -18.08 23.63 -5.90
CA PRO A 62 -17.50 22.31 -5.63
C PRO A 62 -16.00 22.35 -5.89
N VAL A 63 -15.23 21.97 -4.87
CA VAL A 63 -13.78 21.82 -4.99
C VAL A 63 -13.53 20.94 -6.22
N PRO A 64 -12.69 21.35 -7.17
CA PRO A 64 -12.39 20.52 -8.32
C PRO A 64 -11.97 19.14 -7.82
N LYS A 65 -12.68 18.09 -8.24
CA LYS A 65 -12.32 16.69 -7.93
C LYS A 65 -11.04 16.26 -8.66
N GLN A 66 -10.05 17.14 -8.73
CA GLN A 66 -8.83 16.94 -9.49
C GLN A 66 -7.67 16.63 -8.55
N ILE A 67 -6.77 15.80 -9.03
CA ILE A 67 -5.49 15.57 -8.38
C ILE A 67 -4.69 16.87 -8.40
N ARG A 68 -4.27 17.32 -7.21
CA ARG A 68 -3.36 18.45 -7.02
C ARG A 68 -1.98 17.94 -6.59
N LEU A 69 -0.94 18.54 -7.16
CA LEU A 69 0.45 18.27 -6.80
C LEU A 69 1.13 19.55 -6.30
N ASP A 70 1.44 19.57 -5.01
CA ASP A 70 2.23 20.63 -4.38
C ASP A 70 3.67 20.16 -4.24
N LYS A 71 4.58 20.74 -5.03
CA LYS A 71 5.98 20.29 -5.12
C LYS A 71 6.86 20.95 -4.06
N GLY A 72 7.71 20.19 -3.39
CA GLY A 72 8.78 20.71 -2.53
C GLY A 72 8.24 21.34 -1.25
N VAL A 73 7.23 20.70 -0.67
CA VAL A 73 6.62 21.06 0.61
C VAL A 73 7.41 20.41 1.74
N SER A 74 7.62 21.14 2.83
CA SER A 74 8.21 20.56 4.04
C SER A 74 7.11 19.92 4.88
N VAL A 75 7.19 18.62 5.10
CA VAL A 75 6.29 17.85 5.96
C VAL A 75 7.11 17.25 7.08
N ASP A 76 6.94 17.74 8.31
CA ASP A 76 7.79 17.39 9.47
C ASP A 76 9.30 17.57 9.20
N GLY A 77 9.68 18.57 8.39
CA GLY A 77 11.08 18.79 7.98
C GLY A 77 11.53 17.96 6.77
N TYR A 78 10.75 16.98 6.31
CA TYR A 78 11.05 16.18 5.13
C TYR A 78 10.60 16.93 3.87
N MET A 79 11.52 17.11 2.92
CA MET A 79 11.19 17.68 1.62
C MET A 79 10.40 16.67 0.79
N SER A 80 9.14 16.99 0.54
CA SER A 80 8.18 16.09 -0.08
C SER A 80 7.43 16.76 -1.23
N ASP A 81 6.92 15.94 -2.13
CA ASP A 81 5.85 16.35 -3.03
C ASP A 81 4.52 15.81 -2.46
N VAL A 82 3.51 16.68 -2.33
CA VAL A 82 2.21 16.35 -1.72
C VAL A 82 1.15 16.21 -2.79
N PHE A 83 0.57 15.03 -2.86
CA PHE A 83 -0.52 14.67 -3.79
C PHE A 83 -1.83 14.73 -3.04
N THR A 84 -2.79 15.50 -3.52
CA THR A 84 -4.15 15.55 -2.96
C THR A 84 -5.13 15.02 -3.99
N TRP A 85 -6.03 14.11 -3.61
CA TRP A 85 -7.08 13.57 -4.47
C TRP A 85 -8.38 13.39 -3.70
N ILE A 86 -9.47 13.11 -4.41
CA ILE A 86 -10.77 12.80 -3.82
C ILE A 86 -10.97 11.28 -3.82
N ASP A 87 -11.36 10.73 -2.67
CA ASP A 87 -11.57 9.30 -2.46
C ASP A 87 -12.96 8.81 -2.92
N SER A 88 -13.26 7.53 -2.71
CA SER A 88 -14.53 6.92 -3.15
C SER A 88 -15.77 7.52 -2.48
N ARG A 89 -15.59 8.19 -1.33
CA ARG A 89 -16.63 8.86 -0.55
C ARG A 89 -16.72 10.35 -0.84
N GLY A 90 -15.96 10.86 -1.81
CA GLY A 90 -15.94 12.27 -2.13
C GLY A 90 -15.12 13.10 -1.14
N LYS A 91 -14.28 12.47 -0.30
CA LYS A 91 -13.49 13.15 0.72
C LYS A 91 -12.05 13.36 0.27
N PRO A 92 -11.39 14.46 0.68
CA PRO A 92 -10.01 14.70 0.33
C PRO A 92 -9.08 13.73 1.06
N ARG A 93 -8.14 13.15 0.30
CA ARG A 93 -6.98 12.42 0.79
C ARG A 93 -5.71 13.14 0.34
N SER A 94 -4.64 13.01 1.13
CA SER A 94 -3.33 13.49 0.69
C SER A 94 -2.21 12.53 1.03
N ALA A 95 -1.15 12.50 0.21
CA ALA A 95 0.04 11.70 0.40
C ALA A 95 1.29 12.57 0.19
N ALA A 96 2.19 12.60 1.16
CA ALA A 96 3.47 13.28 1.08
C ALA A 96 4.58 12.27 0.76
N LEU A 97 5.10 12.29 -0.47
CA LEU A 97 6.22 11.44 -0.88
C LEU A 97 7.54 12.20 -0.79
N VAL A 98 8.50 11.66 -0.04
CA VAL A 98 9.81 12.32 0.16
C VAL A 98 10.61 12.28 -1.13
N ARG A 99 11.36 13.34 -1.44
CA ARG A 99 12.21 13.38 -2.64
C ARG A 99 13.46 12.51 -2.51
N ASN A 100 13.82 11.80 -3.58
CA ASN A 100 15.01 10.92 -3.63
C ASN A 100 16.28 11.59 -4.17
N ASP A 101 16.24 12.88 -4.51
CA ASP A 101 17.37 13.64 -5.05
C ASP A 101 18.28 14.25 -3.96
N ARG A 102 17.94 14.05 -2.68
CA ARG A 102 18.60 14.68 -1.53
C ARG A 102 18.49 13.81 -0.28
N ARG A 103 19.28 14.17 0.74
CA ARG A 103 19.15 13.60 2.08
C ARG A 103 17.96 14.22 2.82
N ASP A 104 17.22 13.40 3.53
CA ASP A 104 16.16 13.80 4.45
C ASP A 104 16.71 14.03 5.87
N PRO A 105 15.89 14.53 6.83
CA PRO A 105 16.32 14.75 8.20
C PRO A 105 16.83 13.50 8.96
N SER A 106 16.43 12.30 8.52
CA SER A 106 16.94 11.03 9.06
C SER A 106 18.22 10.56 8.35
N ASN A 107 18.79 11.38 7.48
CA ASN A 107 19.97 11.09 6.65
C ASN A 107 19.76 9.93 5.65
N TYR A 108 18.51 9.65 5.30
CA TYR A 108 18.13 8.73 4.22
C TYR A 108 17.78 9.50 2.94
N THR A 109 17.45 8.78 1.87
CA THR A 109 16.93 9.30 0.61
C THR A 109 15.47 8.90 0.43
N GLY A 110 14.68 9.75 -0.24
CA GLY A 110 13.23 9.57 -0.39
C GLY A 110 12.78 8.50 -1.40
N GLY A 111 11.57 8.71 -1.95
CA GLY A 111 10.80 7.76 -2.76
C GLY A 111 9.77 6.95 -1.98
N TYR A 112 9.64 7.22 -0.69
CA TYR A 112 8.70 6.61 0.24
C TYR A 112 7.66 7.64 0.71
N LEU A 113 6.54 7.13 1.23
CA LEU A 113 5.46 7.90 1.85
C LEU A 113 5.85 8.30 3.26
N ARG A 114 5.92 9.61 3.51
CA ARG A 114 6.16 10.18 4.85
C ARG A 114 4.88 10.33 5.65
N GLN A 115 3.81 10.77 4.99
CA GLN A 115 2.53 11.06 5.62
C GLN A 115 1.37 10.80 4.65
N LEU A 116 0.27 10.25 5.14
CA LEU A 116 -1.02 10.19 4.45
C LEU A 116 -2.13 10.74 5.34
N THR A 117 -3.01 11.56 4.78
CA THR A 117 -4.21 12.06 5.47
C THR A 117 -5.48 11.58 4.79
N TYR A 118 -6.50 11.23 5.58
CA TYR A 118 -7.82 10.83 5.09
C TYR A 118 -8.90 11.10 6.14
N GLU A 119 -10.16 10.95 5.78
CA GLU A 119 -11.31 11.02 6.68
C GLU A 119 -11.99 9.64 6.74
N LYS A 120 -12.30 9.13 7.94
CA LYS A 120 -13.11 7.92 8.13
C LYS A 120 -14.59 8.21 7.85
N ALA A 121 -15.43 7.19 7.67
CA ALA A 121 -16.87 7.39 7.42
C ALA A 121 -17.57 8.17 8.56
N ASN A 122 -17.08 8.03 9.79
CA ASN A 122 -17.60 8.76 10.95
C ASN A 122 -17.12 10.23 11.05
N GLY A 123 -16.39 10.74 10.05
CA GLY A 123 -15.88 12.12 10.01
C GLY A 123 -14.54 12.32 10.74
N THR A 124 -13.95 11.27 11.31
CA THR A 124 -12.64 11.39 12.00
C THR A 124 -11.54 11.65 10.99
N ALA A 125 -10.87 12.80 11.13
CA ALA A 125 -9.67 13.12 10.37
C ALA A 125 -8.47 12.30 10.87
N MET A 126 -7.78 11.66 9.93
CA MET A 126 -6.63 10.80 10.19
C MET A 126 -5.37 11.42 9.59
N VAL A 127 -4.31 11.46 10.40
CA VAL A 127 -2.96 11.82 9.96
C VAL A 127 -2.03 10.66 10.31
N VAL A 128 -1.65 9.90 9.29
CA VAL A 128 -0.79 8.72 9.40
C VAL A 128 0.60 9.13 8.94
N LYS A 129 1.64 8.90 9.75
CA LYS A 129 3.01 9.33 9.43
C LYS A 129 4.05 8.31 9.85
N GLY A 130 5.26 8.41 9.31
CA GLY A 130 6.37 7.57 9.75
C GLY A 130 6.65 7.77 11.24
N GLY A 131 6.56 6.70 12.02
CA GLY A 131 6.57 6.75 13.49
C GLY A 131 7.96 6.89 14.12
N ARG A 132 9.03 6.59 13.37
CA ARG A 132 10.39 6.51 13.91
C ARG A 132 11.42 7.05 12.92
N SER A 133 12.55 7.54 13.42
CA SER A 133 13.61 8.09 12.55
C SER A 133 14.34 7.04 11.74
N ASP A 134 14.51 5.82 12.28
CA ASP A 134 15.10 4.65 11.62
C ASP A 134 14.19 4.04 10.53
N HIS A 135 12.89 4.33 10.61
CA HIS A 135 11.89 3.96 9.62
C HIS A 135 10.99 5.18 9.33
N PRO A 136 11.50 6.17 8.58
CA PRO A 136 10.89 7.51 8.47
C PRO A 136 9.57 7.54 7.69
N GLY A 137 9.08 6.41 7.20
CA GLY A 137 7.87 6.29 6.41
C GLY A 137 7.72 4.88 5.86
N TRP A 138 6.96 4.73 4.78
CA TRP A 138 6.65 3.43 4.16
C TRP A 138 6.73 3.46 2.64
N GLY A 139 7.13 2.34 2.05
CA GLY A 139 7.23 2.19 0.59
C GLY A 139 8.66 2.33 0.04
N TYR A 140 9.68 2.26 0.88
CA TYR A 140 11.06 2.05 0.43
C TYR A 140 11.35 0.56 0.29
N THR A 141 12.45 0.22 -0.38
CA THR A 141 12.85 -1.19 -0.58
C THR A 141 13.78 -1.70 0.50
N ILE A 142 13.72 -2.99 0.80
CA ILE A 142 14.72 -3.70 1.63
C ILE A 142 14.97 -5.09 1.03
N ASN A 143 16.25 -5.44 0.93
CA ASN A 143 16.70 -6.70 0.38
C ASN A 143 17.94 -7.19 1.17
N HIS A 144 17.98 -8.48 1.53
CA HIS A 144 19.10 -9.08 2.26
C HIS A 144 19.95 -9.98 1.34
N LEU A 145 21.24 -9.65 1.22
CA LEU A 145 22.19 -10.45 0.45
C LEU A 145 22.59 -11.73 1.20
N LYS A 146 22.67 -12.84 0.45
CA LYS A 146 23.20 -14.10 0.97
C LYS A 146 24.66 -13.98 1.39
N GLY A 147 24.99 -14.66 2.49
CA GLY A 147 26.38 -14.89 2.92
C GLY A 147 26.98 -13.74 3.74
N THR A 148 26.57 -12.50 3.51
CA THR A 148 27.05 -11.35 4.28
C THR A 148 26.01 -10.81 5.27
N GLY A 149 24.71 -11.02 4.99
CA GLY A 149 23.63 -10.36 5.73
C GLY A 149 23.55 -8.86 5.42
N ASP A 150 24.32 -8.38 4.44
CA ASP A 150 24.29 -6.99 4.02
C ASP A 150 22.90 -6.65 3.49
N LEU A 151 22.42 -5.49 3.92
CA LEU A 151 21.14 -4.96 3.54
C LEU A 151 21.35 -3.86 2.50
N TRP A 152 20.59 -3.91 1.41
CA TRP A 152 20.48 -2.77 0.51
C TRP A 152 19.04 -2.31 0.45
N SER A 153 18.90 -1.01 0.25
CA SER A 153 17.63 -0.30 0.36
C SER A 153 17.69 0.96 -0.49
N SER A 154 16.55 1.35 -1.05
CA SER A 154 16.39 2.66 -1.69
C SER A 154 16.68 3.83 -0.73
N LEU A 155 16.57 3.65 0.59
CA LEU A 155 16.87 4.67 1.62
C LEU A 155 18.33 5.16 1.62
N TYR A 156 19.25 4.41 1.03
CA TYR A 156 20.67 4.76 1.02
C TYR A 156 21.14 5.36 -0.29
N GLN A 157 20.30 5.33 -1.33
CA GLN A 157 20.66 5.68 -2.70
C GLN A 157 19.98 6.96 -3.15
N PHE A 158 20.76 7.90 -3.69
CA PHE A 158 20.18 9.00 -4.45
C PHE A 158 19.53 8.44 -5.71
N GLY A 159 18.47 9.10 -6.14
CA GLY A 159 17.71 8.68 -7.29
C GLY A 159 17.20 9.84 -8.11
N THR A 160 16.39 9.50 -9.10
CA THR A 160 15.69 10.47 -9.95
C THR A 160 14.19 10.35 -9.78
N TYR A 161 13.48 11.45 -10.06
CA TYR A 161 12.03 11.53 -10.03
C TYR A 161 11.49 11.98 -11.39
N ARG A 162 10.36 11.43 -11.81
CA ARG A 162 9.54 11.99 -12.90
C ARG A 162 8.05 11.70 -12.74
N GLN A 163 7.23 12.51 -13.39
CA GLN A 163 5.80 12.25 -13.56
C GLN A 163 5.59 11.43 -14.84
N VAL A 164 5.20 10.17 -14.71
CA VAL A 164 4.92 9.27 -15.85
C VAL A 164 3.53 9.56 -16.42
N LEU A 165 2.59 9.86 -15.53
CA LEU A 165 1.25 10.35 -15.86
C LEU A 165 0.95 11.53 -14.95
N SER A 166 0.51 12.64 -15.54
CA SER A 166 0.09 13.85 -14.82
C SER A 166 -1.23 14.32 -15.40
N GLY A 167 -2.32 13.67 -14.99
CA GLY A 167 -3.67 14.02 -15.38
C GLY A 167 -4.46 14.70 -14.27
N PRO A 168 -5.63 15.26 -14.62
CA PRO A 168 -6.56 15.79 -13.62
C PRO A 168 -7.11 14.72 -12.68
N HIS A 169 -7.14 13.45 -13.09
CA HIS A 169 -7.83 12.39 -12.33
C HIS A 169 -6.97 11.16 -12.05
N HIS A 170 -5.88 10.99 -12.78
CA HIS A 170 -4.95 9.88 -12.64
C HIS A 170 -3.51 10.41 -12.68
N ALA A 171 -2.68 9.99 -11.74
CA ALA A 171 -1.30 10.42 -11.64
C ALA A 171 -0.37 9.25 -11.29
N ILE A 172 0.76 9.16 -11.99
CA ILE A 172 1.79 8.14 -11.78
C ILE A 172 3.12 8.85 -11.55
N HIS A 173 3.72 8.60 -10.39
CA HIS A 173 4.98 9.20 -9.97
C HIS A 173 6.05 8.13 -9.86
N GLU A 174 7.12 8.31 -10.62
CA GLU A 174 8.24 7.37 -10.68
C GLU A 174 9.42 7.88 -9.85
N PHE A 175 9.96 7.00 -9.02
CA PHE A 175 11.24 7.14 -8.36
C PHE A 175 12.16 6.01 -8.85
N SER A 176 13.36 6.37 -9.31
CA SER A 176 14.35 5.42 -9.79
C SER A 176 15.65 5.53 -9.01
N PHE A 177 16.29 4.39 -8.75
CA PHE A 177 17.51 4.27 -7.95
C PHE A 177 18.44 3.25 -8.60
N ASP A 178 19.73 3.55 -8.66
CA ASP A 178 20.75 2.55 -8.94
C ASP A 178 21.24 1.98 -7.61
N ALA A 179 21.05 0.68 -7.40
CA ALA A 179 21.29 0.02 -6.13
C ALA A 179 22.47 -0.96 -6.15
N VAL A 180 23.05 -1.05 -4.94
CA VAL A 180 24.13 -1.90 -4.42
C VAL A 180 25.56 -1.36 -4.60
N GLY A 181 26.11 -0.84 -3.49
CA GLY A 181 27.49 -1.04 -2.98
C GLY A 181 28.70 -0.60 -3.82
N TRP A 182 28.46 -0.21 -5.06
CA TRP A 182 29.47 0.09 -6.06
C TRP A 182 28.99 1.32 -6.84
N PRO A 183 29.89 2.22 -7.26
CA PRO A 183 29.53 3.22 -8.26
C PRO A 183 28.94 2.48 -9.48
N ASN A 184 27.69 2.79 -9.87
CA ASN A 184 26.92 2.11 -10.92
C ASN A 184 26.45 0.69 -10.59
N GLY A 185 25.83 0.51 -9.42
CA GLY A 185 25.30 -0.77 -8.94
C GLY A 185 24.47 -1.54 -10.00
N PRO A 186 24.54 -2.89 -9.99
CA PRO A 186 24.01 -3.72 -11.08
C PRO A 186 22.49 -3.88 -11.08
N VAL A 187 21.78 -3.22 -10.16
CA VAL A 187 20.31 -3.27 -10.05
C VAL A 187 19.74 -1.88 -10.20
N THR A 188 18.84 -1.69 -11.16
CA THR A 188 17.98 -0.50 -11.20
C THR A 188 16.68 -0.82 -10.47
N ILE A 189 16.35 -0.05 -9.44
CA ILE A 189 15.05 -0.11 -8.77
C ILE A 189 14.18 1.01 -9.33
N VAL A 190 13.01 0.66 -9.84
CA VAL A 190 11.97 1.63 -10.20
C VAL A 190 10.77 1.42 -9.31
N ILE A 191 10.23 2.49 -8.75
CA ILE A 191 9.02 2.51 -7.91
C ILE A 191 8.02 3.47 -8.53
N HIS A 192 6.79 3.03 -8.73
CA HIS A 192 5.67 3.89 -9.08
C HIS A 192 4.68 4.01 -7.92
N TRP A 193 4.21 5.24 -7.72
CA TRP A 193 3.01 5.53 -6.94
C TRP A 193 1.90 5.96 -7.88
N PHE A 194 0.79 5.24 -7.87
CA PHE A 194 -0.40 5.55 -8.65
C PHE A 194 -1.52 6.06 -7.74
N PHE A 195 -2.05 7.23 -8.10
CA PHE A 195 -3.18 7.87 -7.44
C PHE A 195 -4.30 8.05 -8.47
N THR A 196 -5.53 7.77 -8.05
CA THR A 196 -6.72 7.97 -8.89
C THR A 196 -7.87 8.55 -8.10
N THR A 197 -8.60 9.45 -8.73
CA THR A 197 -9.81 10.05 -8.15
C THR A 197 -10.93 9.01 -8.08
N GLY A 198 -11.65 8.97 -6.96
CA GLY A 198 -12.70 8.00 -6.69
C GLY A 198 -12.21 6.70 -6.03
N HIS A 199 -10.91 6.59 -5.72
CA HIS A 199 -10.34 5.47 -4.96
C HIS A 199 -9.68 5.92 -3.68
N ASP A 200 -9.73 5.06 -2.67
CA ASP A 200 -9.25 5.34 -1.33
C ASP A 200 -7.73 5.15 -1.20
N HIS A 201 -7.20 4.18 -1.93
CA HIS A 201 -5.88 3.61 -1.67
C HIS A 201 -4.94 3.81 -2.85
N PRO A 202 -3.69 4.31 -2.62
CA PRO A 202 -2.71 4.38 -3.68
C PRO A 202 -2.12 2.98 -3.97
N VAL A 203 -1.76 2.76 -5.23
CA VAL A 203 -1.02 1.55 -5.64
C VAL A 203 0.48 1.87 -5.68
N TRP A 204 1.25 1.05 -4.99
CA TRP A 204 2.71 1.02 -5.01
C TRP A 204 3.17 -0.14 -5.89
N SER A 205 3.98 0.14 -6.91
CA SER A 205 4.49 -0.87 -7.83
C SER A 205 6.00 -0.77 -7.91
N VAL A 206 6.69 -1.91 -7.98
CA VAL A 206 8.16 -1.94 -8.05
C VAL A 206 8.65 -2.83 -9.17
N THR A 207 9.82 -2.50 -9.69
CA THR A 207 10.63 -3.42 -10.48
C THR A 207 12.09 -3.29 -10.09
N PHE A 208 12.69 -4.44 -9.78
CA PHE A 208 14.13 -4.63 -9.71
C PHE A 208 14.56 -5.13 -11.09
N ASP A 209 15.38 -4.34 -11.79
CA ASP A 209 15.99 -4.69 -13.07
C ASP A 209 17.45 -5.04 -12.84
N MET A 210 17.78 -6.30 -13.10
CA MET A 210 19.12 -6.88 -12.93
C MET A 210 19.79 -7.18 -14.27
N THR A 211 19.33 -6.60 -15.38
CA THR A 211 19.92 -6.83 -16.71
C THR A 211 21.37 -6.35 -16.81
N ARG A 212 21.81 -5.47 -15.91
CA ARG A 212 23.20 -5.02 -15.77
C ARG A 212 24.08 -5.99 -14.98
N ALA A 213 23.49 -7.00 -14.34
CA ALA A 213 24.17 -8.06 -13.58
C ALA A 213 24.27 -9.35 -14.42
N PRO A 214 25.34 -10.14 -14.30
CA PRO A 214 25.31 -11.54 -14.72
C PRO A 214 24.22 -12.32 -13.95
N PRO A 215 23.60 -13.34 -14.57
CA PRO A 215 22.64 -14.20 -13.88
C PRO A 215 23.26 -14.86 -12.65
N ASN A 216 22.51 -14.94 -11.54
CA ASN A 216 22.97 -15.48 -10.24
C ASN A 216 24.13 -14.72 -9.58
N MET A 217 24.48 -13.51 -10.04
CA MET A 217 25.43 -12.64 -9.33
C MET A 217 24.88 -12.21 -7.96
N LEU A 218 23.57 -11.98 -7.89
CA LEU A 218 22.85 -11.62 -6.69
C LEU A 218 21.97 -12.79 -6.25
N ASP A 219 21.94 -13.05 -4.96
CA ASP A 219 21.04 -14.01 -4.33
C ASP A 219 20.44 -13.32 -3.09
N SER A 220 19.33 -12.62 -3.33
CA SER A 220 18.68 -11.78 -2.33
C SER A 220 17.22 -12.12 -2.16
N ASP A 221 16.72 -11.93 -0.94
CA ASP A 221 15.28 -11.83 -0.70
C ASP A 221 14.77 -10.42 -1.04
N ASP A 222 13.46 -10.24 -0.97
CA ASP A 222 12.81 -8.93 -1.10
C ASP A 222 11.76 -8.75 0.00
N ARG A 223 11.83 -7.62 0.69
CA ARG A 223 10.93 -7.22 1.79
C ARG A 223 10.15 -5.95 1.47
N SER A 224 10.11 -5.58 0.20
CA SER A 224 9.55 -4.33 -0.29
C SER A 224 8.08 -4.49 -0.68
N PRO A 225 7.19 -3.51 -0.46
CA PRO A 225 7.47 -2.28 0.27
C PRO A 225 7.72 -2.55 1.76
N TYR A 226 8.64 -1.78 2.33
CA TYR A 226 8.99 -1.82 3.74
C TYR A 226 8.69 -0.47 4.39
N GLY A 227 8.36 -0.47 5.68
CA GLY A 227 8.40 0.72 6.51
C GLY A 227 7.45 0.73 7.68
N ASP A 228 7.25 1.90 8.26
CA ASP A 228 6.47 2.12 9.47
C ASP A 228 5.53 3.32 9.27
N LEU A 229 4.27 3.16 9.65
CA LEU A 229 3.26 4.22 9.62
C LEU A 229 2.36 4.12 10.86
N THR A 230 2.18 5.23 11.57
CA THR A 230 1.27 5.34 12.73
C THR A 230 -0.19 5.36 12.28
N PHE A 231 -0.70 4.23 11.81
CA PHE A 231 -2.02 4.07 11.19
C PHE A 231 -3.19 4.40 12.14
N GLU A 232 -2.95 4.37 13.44
CA GLU A 232 -3.87 4.77 14.50
C GLU A 232 -4.05 6.30 14.63
N GLY A 233 -3.48 7.09 13.70
CA GLY A 233 -3.58 8.55 13.69
C GLY A 233 -2.47 9.26 14.47
N GLY A 234 -1.30 8.63 14.61
CA GLY A 234 -0.13 9.26 15.24
C GLY A 234 -0.12 9.24 16.76
N THR A 235 -1.01 8.47 17.41
CA THR A 235 -1.11 8.38 18.87
C THR A 235 -0.08 7.44 19.51
N ASN A 236 0.72 6.73 18.70
CA ASN A 236 1.66 5.70 19.13
C ASN A 236 0.96 4.58 19.93
N GLY A 237 -0.24 4.22 19.45
CA GLY A 237 -1.08 3.18 20.02
C GLY A 237 -0.48 1.78 19.86
N THR A 238 -1.18 0.79 20.40
CA THR A 238 -0.81 -0.64 20.33
C THR A 238 -1.12 -1.22 18.95
N VAL A 239 -0.53 -2.37 18.63
CA VAL A 239 -1.06 -3.27 17.60
C VAL A 239 -1.88 -4.32 18.33
N ASP A 240 -3.20 -4.28 18.13
CA ASP A 240 -4.13 -5.15 18.86
C ASP A 240 -4.27 -6.52 18.21
N GLY A 241 -3.99 -6.60 16.91
CA GLY A 241 -3.79 -7.87 16.26
C GLY A 241 -3.19 -7.73 14.88
N VAL A 242 -2.86 -8.90 14.33
CA VAL A 242 -2.17 -9.04 13.06
C VAL A 242 -2.82 -10.15 12.23
N GLY A 243 -2.70 -10.01 10.92
CA GLY A 243 -3.09 -11.02 9.96
C GLY A 243 -2.26 -10.95 8.69
N TRP A 244 -2.30 -12.03 7.92
CA TRP A 244 -1.76 -12.07 6.58
C TRP A 244 -2.45 -13.14 5.75
N GLY A 245 -2.52 -12.92 4.45
CA GLY A 245 -2.93 -13.90 3.46
C GLY A 245 -1.75 -14.25 2.59
N ASP A 246 -1.38 -15.52 2.55
CA ASP A 246 -0.59 -16.08 1.44
C ASP A 246 -1.47 -17.09 0.70
N LYS A 247 -1.22 -18.39 0.83
CA LYS A 247 -2.14 -19.44 0.38
C LYS A 247 -3.25 -19.69 1.41
N TYR A 248 -3.02 -19.31 2.66
CA TYR A 248 -4.01 -19.37 3.75
C TYR A 248 -4.09 -18.01 4.45
N LYS A 249 -5.17 -17.78 5.20
CA LYS A 249 -5.41 -16.56 5.99
C LYS A 249 -4.97 -16.82 7.42
N PHE A 250 -3.88 -16.19 7.85
CA PHE A 250 -3.49 -16.10 9.25
C PHE A 250 -4.17 -14.90 9.89
N VAL A 251 -4.73 -15.07 11.08
CA VAL A 251 -5.27 -13.97 11.90
C VAL A 251 -5.13 -14.30 13.38
N THR A 252 -4.71 -13.32 14.19
CA THR A 252 -4.79 -13.44 15.64
C THR A 252 -6.24 -13.39 16.12
N THR A 253 -6.60 -14.28 17.05
CA THR A 253 -7.99 -14.46 17.53
C THR A 253 -8.20 -14.06 18.99
N SER A 254 -7.14 -13.95 19.78
CA SER A 254 -7.22 -13.42 21.14
C SER A 254 -7.38 -11.90 21.11
N ALA A 255 -8.00 -11.33 22.15
CA ALA A 255 -8.01 -9.88 22.35
C ALA A 255 -6.58 -9.31 22.40
N GLY A 256 -6.41 -8.11 21.85
CA GLY A 256 -5.13 -7.41 21.83
C GLY A 256 -4.71 -6.88 23.21
N PRO A 257 -3.47 -6.37 23.33
CA PRO A 257 -2.45 -6.26 22.29
C PRO A 257 -1.88 -7.60 21.81
N VAL A 258 -1.34 -7.64 20.59
CA VAL A 258 -0.66 -8.84 20.10
C VAL A 258 0.61 -9.12 20.92
N THR A 259 0.76 -10.37 21.37
CA THR A 259 1.93 -10.86 22.10
C THR A 259 2.28 -12.27 21.64
N LYS A 260 3.38 -12.84 22.15
CA LYS A 260 3.76 -14.24 21.93
C LYS A 260 2.72 -15.26 22.39
N SER A 261 1.83 -14.87 23.30
CA SER A 261 0.79 -15.73 23.88
C SER A 261 -0.53 -15.69 23.11
N SER A 262 -0.66 -14.78 22.14
CA SER A 262 -1.88 -14.62 21.35
C SER A 262 -2.24 -15.88 20.56
N THR A 263 -3.51 -16.26 20.58
CA THR A 263 -4.04 -17.36 19.77
C THR A 263 -4.25 -16.91 18.34
N TRP A 264 -4.25 -17.86 17.40
CA TRP A 264 -4.37 -17.56 15.97
C TRP A 264 -5.05 -18.68 15.18
N ASP A 265 -5.59 -18.31 14.03
CA ASP A 265 -6.16 -19.21 13.02
C ASP A 265 -5.43 -18.99 11.69
N TYR A 266 -4.98 -20.07 11.05
CA TYR A 266 -4.34 -20.11 9.73
C TYR A 266 -4.97 -21.20 8.84
N SER A 267 -6.23 -21.55 9.13
CA SER A 267 -6.92 -22.70 8.55
C SER A 267 -7.67 -22.38 7.26
N GLN A 268 -8.03 -21.11 7.06
CA GLN A 268 -8.86 -20.70 5.92
C GLN A 268 -8.00 -20.49 4.67
N PRO A 269 -8.41 -20.99 3.50
CA PRO A 269 -7.69 -20.75 2.25
C PRO A 269 -7.73 -19.26 1.86
N ASN A 270 -6.74 -18.85 1.08
CA ASN A 270 -6.59 -17.50 0.57
C ASN A 270 -6.16 -17.50 -0.90
N ARG A 271 -6.63 -16.53 -1.69
CA ARG A 271 -6.28 -16.37 -3.11
C ARG A 271 -5.36 -15.18 -3.34
N VAL A 272 -5.73 -14.00 -2.84
CA VAL A 272 -4.96 -12.76 -3.02
C VAL A 272 -4.08 -12.49 -1.80
N PRO A 273 -2.75 -12.40 -1.95
CA PRO A 273 -1.87 -12.13 -0.83
C PRO A 273 -2.11 -10.77 -0.18
N TYR A 274 -2.01 -10.72 1.15
CA TYR A 274 -2.09 -9.49 1.91
C TYR A 274 -1.34 -9.58 3.24
N VAL A 275 -1.09 -8.44 3.85
CA VAL A 275 -0.65 -8.31 5.25
C VAL A 275 -1.52 -7.24 5.93
N HIS A 276 -1.82 -7.44 7.20
CA HIS A 276 -2.83 -6.67 7.92
C HIS A 276 -2.43 -6.50 9.40
N MET A 277 -2.59 -5.30 9.95
CA MET A 277 -2.57 -5.05 11.38
C MET A 277 -3.59 -3.99 11.76
N TRP A 278 -4.08 -4.04 13.00
CA TRP A 278 -5.14 -3.14 13.46
C TRP A 278 -4.96 -2.68 14.91
N ASN A 279 -5.73 -1.64 15.26
CA ASN A 279 -5.88 -1.12 16.61
C ASN A 279 -7.38 -0.93 16.88
N ASP A 280 -7.88 -1.58 17.92
CA ASP A 280 -9.29 -1.59 18.29
C ASP A 280 -9.72 -0.24 18.89
N ALA A 281 -8.86 0.38 19.72
CA ALA A 281 -9.20 1.62 20.43
C ALA A 281 -9.42 2.82 19.50
N SER A 282 -8.63 2.90 18.43
CA SER A 282 -8.76 3.95 17.40
C SER A 282 -9.69 3.55 16.25
N ASP A 283 -10.17 2.30 16.23
CA ASP A 283 -10.88 1.70 15.10
C ASP A 283 -10.15 1.93 13.77
N SER A 284 -8.85 1.61 13.74
CA SER A 284 -8.00 1.81 12.57
C SER A 284 -7.33 0.51 12.15
N GLU A 285 -7.10 0.37 10.86
CA GLU A 285 -6.29 -0.71 10.30
C GLU A 285 -5.38 -0.22 9.18
N MET A 286 -4.29 -0.96 9.00
CA MET A 286 -3.35 -0.81 7.90
C MET A 286 -3.13 -2.16 7.25
N GLY A 287 -3.15 -2.18 5.92
CA GLY A 287 -2.84 -3.35 5.15
C GLY A 287 -2.03 -3.05 3.91
N ASN A 288 -1.47 -4.12 3.37
CA ASN A 288 -0.90 -4.13 2.04
C ASN A 288 -1.48 -5.33 1.29
N VAL A 289 -2.14 -5.10 0.15
CA VAL A 289 -2.83 -6.12 -0.65
C VAL A 289 -2.19 -6.22 -2.03
N GLN A 290 -1.83 -7.43 -2.46
CA GLN A 290 -1.27 -7.62 -3.80
C GLN A 290 -2.37 -7.47 -4.87
N THR A 291 -2.03 -6.88 -6.01
CA THR A 291 -2.97 -6.65 -7.13
C THR A 291 -3.25 -7.88 -8.00
N ILE A 292 -2.76 -9.05 -7.59
CA ILE A 292 -2.96 -10.33 -8.29
C ILE A 292 -2.85 -11.50 -7.32
N ASP A 293 -3.39 -12.64 -7.71
CA ASP A 293 -3.38 -13.86 -6.91
C ASP A 293 -1.98 -14.44 -6.67
N PHE A 294 -1.90 -15.25 -5.61
CA PHE A 294 -0.70 -15.97 -5.22
C PHE A 294 -0.20 -16.90 -6.32
N ALA A 295 -1.12 -17.47 -7.12
CA ALA A 295 -0.80 -18.39 -8.21
C ALA A 295 -0.06 -17.67 -9.36
N SER A 296 -0.34 -16.41 -9.62
CA SER A 296 0.35 -15.63 -10.66
C SER A 296 1.61 -14.94 -10.13
N LYS A 297 1.58 -14.40 -8.91
CA LYS A 297 2.76 -13.80 -8.26
C LYS A 297 2.86 -14.24 -6.81
N ASP A 298 3.99 -14.86 -6.51
CA ASP A 298 4.33 -15.41 -5.20
C ASP A 298 4.45 -14.30 -4.14
N ALA A 299 4.20 -14.65 -2.88
CA ALA A 299 4.31 -13.73 -1.75
C ALA A 299 4.62 -14.49 -0.46
N GLY A 300 5.27 -13.83 0.49
CA GLY A 300 5.83 -14.43 1.69
C GLY A 300 7.32 -14.78 1.55
N GLY A 301 8.07 -14.50 2.61
CA GLY A 301 9.41 -15.01 2.87
C GLY A 301 9.39 -16.08 3.96
N THR A 302 10.54 -16.62 4.37
CA THR A 302 10.67 -17.53 5.54
C THR A 302 9.98 -18.90 5.38
N TRP A 303 9.61 -19.57 6.49
CA TRP A 303 9.29 -21.01 6.55
C TRP A 303 8.12 -21.37 7.47
N PHE A 304 7.09 -20.53 7.60
CA PHE A 304 5.92 -20.85 8.44
C PHE A 304 4.80 -21.63 7.70
N TYR A 305 4.97 -21.90 6.41
CA TYR A 305 3.98 -22.60 5.57
C TYR A 305 3.63 -24.04 6.00
N ASP A 306 4.47 -24.70 6.79
CA ASP A 306 4.11 -26.02 7.37
C ASP A 306 2.87 -25.97 8.28
N ASN A 307 2.48 -24.75 8.70
CA ASN A 307 1.29 -24.49 9.50
C ASN A 307 0.06 -24.04 8.70
N TRP A 308 0.11 -24.09 7.37
CA TRP A 308 -1.09 -23.95 6.55
C TRP A 308 -2.18 -24.96 6.95
N GLY A 309 -3.43 -24.50 7.04
CA GLY A 309 -4.55 -25.35 7.43
C GLY A 309 -4.67 -25.59 8.94
N ARG A 310 -3.95 -24.82 9.77
CA ARG A 310 -3.84 -25.05 11.22
C ARG A 310 -4.27 -23.84 12.04
N THR A 311 -4.40 -24.05 13.34
CA THR A 311 -4.60 -23.03 14.37
C THR A 311 -3.51 -23.13 15.41
N SER A 312 -3.45 -22.18 16.34
CA SER A 312 -2.53 -22.24 17.47
C SER A 312 -2.67 -23.51 18.33
N ALA A 313 -3.83 -24.17 18.28
CA ALA A 313 -4.12 -25.39 19.05
C ALA A 313 -3.54 -26.67 18.43
N ASN A 314 -3.33 -26.72 17.11
CA ASN A 314 -2.86 -27.92 16.39
C ASN A 314 -1.63 -27.67 15.49
N LYS A 315 -0.91 -26.57 15.76
CA LYS A 315 0.30 -26.16 15.04
C LYS A 315 1.35 -27.29 14.94
N VAL A 316 2.13 -27.29 13.88
CA VAL A 316 3.38 -28.06 13.79
C VAL A 316 4.35 -27.50 14.80
N VAL A 317 4.78 -28.33 15.75
CA VAL A 317 5.84 -27.96 16.67
C VAL A 317 7.20 -28.10 15.98
N GLY A 318 7.98 -27.02 15.99
CA GLY A 318 9.32 -27.00 15.42
C GLY A 318 10.07 -25.71 15.79
N PRO A 319 11.28 -25.48 15.26
CA PRO A 319 12.08 -24.30 15.57
C PRO A 319 11.35 -22.97 15.28
N GLY A 320 10.52 -22.96 14.22
CA GLY A 320 9.70 -21.80 13.84
C GLY A 320 8.40 -21.62 14.64
N ALA A 321 8.03 -22.61 15.47
CA ALA A 321 6.76 -22.64 16.21
C ALA A 321 6.89 -23.59 17.41
N PRO A 322 7.62 -23.19 18.47
CA PRO A 322 7.97 -24.08 19.56
C PRO A 322 6.75 -24.41 20.44
N ALA A 323 6.83 -25.51 21.18
CA ALA A 323 5.72 -25.98 22.03
C ALA A 323 5.38 -25.01 23.18
N ASN A 324 6.37 -24.25 23.66
CA ASN A 324 6.24 -23.33 24.78
C ASN A 324 5.74 -21.92 24.40
N GLN A 325 5.37 -21.68 23.14
CA GLN A 325 4.84 -20.40 22.66
C GLN A 325 3.55 -20.63 21.86
N THR A 326 2.57 -19.73 21.97
CA THR A 326 1.34 -19.81 21.16
C THR A 326 1.58 -19.32 19.73
N MET A 327 2.09 -18.10 19.59
CA MET A 327 2.49 -17.53 18.29
C MET A 327 3.74 -18.22 17.72
N PRO A 328 3.95 -18.24 16.40
CA PRO A 328 5.25 -18.57 15.82
C PRO A 328 6.34 -17.59 16.28
N VAL A 329 7.59 -18.03 16.27
CA VAL A 329 8.74 -17.15 16.54
C VAL A 329 8.77 -16.02 15.52
N SER A 330 9.08 -14.81 15.99
CA SER A 330 8.93 -13.58 15.21
C SER A 330 9.73 -13.61 13.88
N TRP A 331 10.93 -14.20 13.88
CA TRP A 331 11.81 -14.31 12.71
C TRP A 331 11.24 -15.17 11.56
N ASN A 332 10.25 -16.02 11.84
CA ASN A 332 9.70 -16.96 10.86
C ASN A 332 8.38 -16.49 10.22
N TRP A 333 7.97 -15.25 10.44
CA TRP A 333 6.70 -14.75 9.88
C TRP A 333 6.87 -14.37 8.40
N PRO A 334 5.94 -14.74 7.51
CA PRO A 334 6.16 -14.65 6.08
C PRO A 334 6.40 -13.22 5.57
N PHE A 335 5.67 -12.26 6.10
CA PHE A 335 5.71 -10.86 5.65
C PHE A 335 6.52 -9.96 6.59
N GLN A 336 7.33 -10.52 7.50
CA GLN A 336 8.07 -9.79 8.55
C GLN A 336 7.24 -8.72 9.31
N LEU A 337 5.91 -8.88 9.37
CA LEU A 337 5.01 -7.95 10.04
C LEU A 337 5.36 -7.89 11.53
N ASN A 338 5.70 -6.70 12.04
CA ASN A 338 6.15 -6.47 13.41
C ASN A 338 7.26 -7.43 13.88
N GLN A 339 8.02 -8.00 12.95
CA GLN A 339 9.03 -9.01 13.23
C GLN A 339 10.09 -8.44 14.18
N TYR A 340 10.54 -9.27 15.14
CA TYR A 340 11.40 -8.93 16.29
C TYR A 340 10.81 -7.98 17.33
N GLU A 341 9.70 -7.29 17.06
CA GLU A 341 9.13 -6.29 17.98
C GLU A 341 8.19 -6.93 18.99
N VAL A 342 7.47 -7.97 18.57
CA VAL A 342 6.61 -8.80 19.44
C VAL A 342 7.41 -9.59 20.50
N ASP A 343 8.74 -9.62 20.38
CA ASP A 343 9.61 -10.30 21.34
C ASP A 343 9.75 -9.53 22.67
N PHE A 344 9.38 -8.25 22.70
CA PHE A 344 9.55 -7.35 23.84
C PHE A 344 8.26 -7.05 24.62
N GLY A 345 7.18 -7.79 24.37
CA GLY A 345 5.89 -7.63 25.07
C GLY A 345 4.79 -7.08 24.16
N GLU A 346 4.07 -6.06 24.63
CA GLU A 346 3.07 -5.34 23.85
C GLU A 346 3.72 -4.67 22.62
N THR A 347 3.27 -5.03 21.41
CA THR A 347 3.78 -4.41 20.18
C THR A 347 3.19 -3.02 19.98
N ARG A 348 4.08 -2.03 19.85
CA ARG A 348 3.76 -0.68 19.35
C ARG A 348 4.40 -0.36 18.01
N SER A 349 5.34 -1.19 17.56
CA SER A 349 5.91 -1.06 16.23
C SER A 349 4.82 -1.18 15.16
N LYS A 350 4.92 -0.35 14.12
CA LYS A 350 4.02 -0.37 12.97
C LYS A 350 4.76 -0.84 11.72
N ARG A 351 5.88 -1.54 11.92
CA ARG A 351 6.67 -2.08 10.83
C ARG A 351 5.87 -3.10 10.04
N MET A 352 5.67 -2.79 8.78
CA MET A 352 5.11 -3.66 7.77
C MET A 352 6.15 -3.86 6.68
N ALA A 353 6.31 -5.11 6.27
CA ALA A 353 7.05 -5.46 5.10
C ALA A 353 6.15 -6.27 4.16
N TRP A 354 6.62 -6.41 2.94
CA TRP A 354 6.22 -7.54 2.12
C TRP A 354 7.18 -8.71 2.34
N GLY A 355 7.06 -9.75 1.54
CA GLY A 355 8.04 -10.82 1.57
C GLY A 355 8.08 -11.55 0.24
N LEU A 356 9.28 -11.77 -0.26
CA LEU A 356 9.60 -12.80 -1.23
C LEU A 356 10.80 -13.58 -0.71
N ARG A 357 10.92 -14.83 -1.14
CA ARG A 357 11.99 -15.71 -0.68
C ARG A 357 13.36 -15.27 -1.21
N ARG A 358 14.40 -15.78 -0.55
CA ARG A 358 15.78 -15.65 -1.03
C ARG A 358 15.89 -16.19 -2.45
N GLY A 359 16.55 -15.42 -3.31
CA GLY A 359 16.69 -15.66 -4.74
C GLY A 359 15.67 -14.92 -5.60
N ALA A 360 14.62 -14.34 -5.00
CA ALA A 360 13.63 -13.52 -5.71
C ALA A 360 14.25 -12.31 -6.42
N VAL A 361 15.40 -11.82 -5.95
CA VAL A 361 16.19 -10.81 -6.66
C VAL A 361 17.55 -11.40 -7.00
N GLY A 362 17.73 -11.74 -8.27
CA GLY A 362 19.03 -12.06 -8.88
C GLY A 362 19.26 -13.51 -9.30
N SER A 363 18.51 -14.46 -8.73
CA SER A 363 18.67 -15.89 -9.05
C SER A 363 17.83 -16.29 -10.25
N THR A 364 18.39 -17.10 -11.16
CA THR A 364 17.67 -17.65 -12.33
C THR A 364 16.69 -18.76 -11.95
N SER A 365 16.81 -19.30 -10.74
CA SER A 365 15.87 -20.25 -10.16
C SER A 365 15.90 -20.11 -8.65
N TYR A 366 14.74 -20.02 -8.02
CA TYR A 366 14.57 -20.10 -6.58
C TYR A 366 13.23 -20.77 -6.25
N SER A 367 13.16 -21.39 -5.08
CA SER A 367 11.92 -21.97 -4.59
C SER A 367 11.00 -20.85 -4.08
N GLY A 368 9.79 -20.73 -4.62
CA GLY A 368 8.73 -19.85 -4.10
C GLY A 368 8.26 -20.26 -2.69
N TYR A 369 7.47 -19.42 -2.03
CA TYR A 369 6.95 -19.68 -0.69
C TYR A 369 6.16 -21.01 -0.64
N GLY A 370 6.39 -21.80 0.40
CA GLY A 370 5.86 -23.17 0.49
C GLY A 370 6.70 -24.25 -0.20
N ASP A 371 7.83 -23.92 -0.81
CA ASP A 371 8.65 -24.85 -1.62
C ASP A 371 7.90 -25.50 -2.81
N GLN A 372 6.72 -24.99 -3.19
CA GLN A 372 5.81 -25.68 -4.13
C GLN A 372 6.12 -25.38 -5.60
N ARG A 373 6.87 -24.32 -5.89
CA ARG A 373 7.15 -23.84 -7.25
C ARG A 373 8.60 -23.39 -7.37
N GLN A 374 9.21 -23.64 -8.53
CA GLN A 374 10.44 -22.97 -8.94
C GLN A 374 10.08 -21.71 -9.72
N LEU A 375 10.65 -20.58 -9.30
CA LEU A 375 10.44 -19.26 -9.87
C LEU A 375 11.79 -18.68 -10.30
N SER A 376 11.79 -17.63 -11.12
CA SER A 376 13.00 -16.89 -11.48
C SER A 376 12.92 -15.46 -10.96
N GLY A 377 13.97 -15.00 -10.28
CA GLY A 377 14.16 -13.62 -9.86
C GLY A 377 15.08 -12.82 -10.80
N TYR A 378 15.45 -13.40 -11.94
CA TYR A 378 16.31 -12.79 -12.97
C TYR A 378 15.65 -12.88 -14.35
N PRO A 379 15.77 -11.85 -15.22
CA PRO A 379 16.47 -10.58 -15.00
C PRO A 379 15.62 -9.49 -14.34
N TYR A 380 14.34 -9.76 -14.07
CA TYR A 380 13.43 -8.81 -13.43
C TYR A 380 12.68 -9.46 -12.28
N GLN A 381 12.46 -8.69 -11.22
CA GLN A 381 11.49 -9.00 -10.17
C GLN A 381 10.52 -7.82 -10.03
N SER A 382 9.23 -8.08 -10.16
CA SER A 382 8.20 -7.04 -10.16
C SER A 382 6.96 -7.51 -9.43
N HIS A 383 6.35 -6.61 -8.67
CA HIS A 383 5.02 -6.79 -8.07
C HIS A 383 4.41 -5.43 -7.73
N SER A 384 3.12 -5.44 -7.41
CA SER A 384 2.38 -4.24 -7.01
C SER A 384 1.45 -4.53 -5.85
N ASN A 385 1.18 -3.49 -5.09
CA ASN A 385 0.64 -3.55 -3.75
C ASN A 385 -0.23 -2.31 -3.49
N VAL A 386 -1.44 -2.51 -2.99
CA VAL A 386 -2.34 -1.43 -2.57
C VAL A 386 -2.07 -1.12 -1.09
N LEU A 387 -1.75 0.14 -0.77
CA LEU A 387 -1.63 0.58 0.63
C LEU A 387 -3.02 0.89 1.18
N VAL A 388 -3.52 0.00 2.02
CA VAL A 388 -4.84 0.13 2.64
C VAL A 388 -4.72 0.81 3.99
N LEU A 389 -5.47 1.89 4.18
CA LEU A 389 -5.65 2.61 5.44
C LEU A 389 -7.13 2.93 5.60
N GLY A 390 -7.74 2.47 6.69
CA GLY A 390 -9.18 2.52 6.87
C GLY A 390 -9.62 2.28 8.30
N ALA A 391 -10.94 2.16 8.50
CA ALA A 391 -11.50 1.76 9.77
C ALA A 391 -11.56 0.24 9.86
N LYS A 392 -11.22 -0.32 11.02
CA LYS A 392 -11.27 -1.78 11.24
C LYS A 392 -12.71 -2.29 11.20
N SER A 393 -13.64 -1.52 11.75
CA SER A 393 -15.08 -1.82 11.75
C SER A 393 -15.68 -1.89 10.34
N GLU A 394 -15.07 -1.21 9.36
CA GLU A 394 -15.43 -1.27 7.93
C GLU A 394 -14.75 -2.45 7.22
N GLY A 395 -13.69 -3.04 7.80
CA GLY A 395 -12.94 -4.14 7.21
C GLY A 395 -12.29 -3.79 5.86
N ALA A 396 -11.76 -2.56 5.72
CA ALA A 396 -11.15 -2.03 4.51
C ALA A 396 -10.11 -2.97 3.86
N VAL A 397 -9.24 -3.63 4.62
CA VAL A 397 -8.26 -4.59 4.07
C VAL A 397 -8.95 -5.81 3.48
N ALA A 398 -9.97 -6.34 4.16
CA ALA A 398 -10.74 -7.47 3.65
C ALA A 398 -11.57 -7.08 2.41
N ALA A 399 -12.09 -5.85 2.39
CA ALA A 399 -12.81 -5.31 1.24
C ALA A 399 -11.89 -5.15 0.01
N GLU A 400 -10.68 -4.64 0.19
CA GLU A 400 -9.69 -4.53 -0.89
C GLU A 400 -9.28 -5.91 -1.42
N VAL A 401 -9.07 -6.89 -0.54
CA VAL A 401 -8.80 -8.29 -0.96
C VAL A 401 -9.95 -8.82 -1.84
N ALA A 402 -11.20 -8.59 -1.43
CA ALA A 402 -12.37 -9.01 -2.19
C ALA A 402 -12.51 -8.26 -3.53
N GLU A 403 -12.16 -6.97 -3.58
CA GLU A 403 -12.15 -6.16 -4.81
C GLU A 403 -11.16 -6.71 -5.83
N ILE A 404 -9.94 -7.08 -5.41
CA ILE A 404 -8.94 -7.69 -6.31
C ILE A 404 -9.40 -9.07 -6.78
N GLU A 405 -9.99 -9.90 -5.90
CA GLU A 405 -10.56 -11.20 -6.28
C GLU A 405 -11.66 -11.05 -7.35
N ALA A 406 -12.63 -10.16 -7.12
CA ALA A 406 -13.70 -9.85 -8.07
C ALA A 406 -13.15 -9.26 -9.39
N SER A 407 -12.08 -8.46 -9.30
CA SER A 407 -11.49 -7.81 -10.46
C SER A 407 -10.82 -8.79 -11.42
N MET A 408 -10.12 -9.80 -10.88
CA MET A 408 -9.51 -10.87 -11.66
C MET A 408 -10.54 -11.81 -12.29
N ASP A 409 -11.71 -11.97 -11.67
CA ASP A 409 -12.80 -12.82 -12.17
C ASP A 409 -13.72 -12.10 -13.16
N THR A 410 -13.56 -10.78 -13.30
CA THR A 410 -14.29 -9.98 -14.28
C THR A 410 -13.90 -10.36 -15.71
N THR A 411 -14.91 -10.50 -16.58
CA THR A 411 -14.73 -10.72 -18.02
C THR A 411 -15.41 -9.62 -18.83
N PHE A 412 -15.16 -9.58 -20.14
CA PHE A 412 -15.80 -8.62 -21.05
C PHE A 412 -16.32 -9.28 -22.31
N ASP A 413 -17.54 -8.94 -22.70
CA ASP A 413 -18.05 -9.19 -24.05
C ASP A 413 -17.79 -7.96 -24.90
N VAL A 414 -17.12 -8.13 -26.05
CA VAL A 414 -16.66 -7.00 -26.87
C VAL A 414 -17.57 -6.79 -28.08
N VAL A 415 -18.04 -5.55 -28.25
CA VAL A 415 -18.74 -5.07 -29.45
C VAL A 415 -17.79 -4.25 -30.32
N LYS A 416 -16.99 -3.36 -29.72
CA LYS A 416 -15.93 -2.58 -30.38
C LYS A 416 -14.64 -2.59 -29.58
N GLY A 417 -13.53 -2.67 -30.30
CA GLY A 417 -12.18 -2.76 -29.72
C GLY A 417 -11.80 -4.20 -29.42
N ALA A 418 -11.01 -4.39 -28.37
CA ALA A 418 -10.63 -5.71 -27.86
C ALA A 418 -10.27 -5.65 -26.37
N VAL A 419 -10.40 -6.78 -25.68
CA VAL A 419 -9.75 -6.99 -24.38
C VAL A 419 -8.27 -7.23 -24.62
N ARG A 420 -7.41 -6.45 -23.96
CA ARG A 420 -5.97 -6.65 -24.08
C ARG A 420 -5.55 -7.87 -23.26
N THR A 421 -4.93 -8.84 -23.90
CA THR A 421 -4.54 -10.13 -23.28
C THR A 421 -3.08 -10.21 -22.85
N ALA A 422 -2.28 -9.18 -23.13
CA ALA A 422 -0.87 -9.12 -22.79
C ALA A 422 -0.40 -7.68 -22.54
N GLY A 423 0.63 -7.54 -21.74
CA GLY A 423 1.26 -6.25 -21.45
C GLY A 423 2.44 -6.40 -20.51
N PRO A 424 2.98 -5.29 -19.97
CA PRO A 424 4.14 -5.35 -19.10
C PRO A 424 3.80 -6.11 -17.81
N GLU A 425 4.65 -7.05 -17.42
CA GLU A 425 4.54 -7.76 -16.15
C GLU A 425 4.97 -6.91 -14.93
N GLY A 426 5.55 -5.75 -15.19
CA GLY A 426 6.09 -4.84 -14.19
C GLY A 426 6.47 -3.51 -14.80
N ILE A 427 6.58 -2.48 -13.97
CA ILE A 427 6.97 -1.13 -14.42
C ILE A 427 8.39 -1.14 -15.02
N ALA A 428 8.64 -0.25 -15.98
CA ALA A 428 9.91 -0.13 -16.70
C ALA A 428 10.42 -1.39 -17.46
N ARG A 429 9.64 -2.48 -17.49
CA ARG A 429 9.95 -3.66 -18.31
C ARG A 429 9.56 -3.40 -19.77
N THR A 430 10.46 -3.74 -20.70
CA THR A 430 10.24 -3.54 -22.14
C THR A 430 9.47 -4.69 -22.79
N ALA A 431 9.54 -5.90 -22.23
CA ALA A 431 8.86 -7.08 -22.74
C ALA A 431 7.44 -7.19 -22.17
N ASN A 432 6.49 -7.50 -23.05
CA ASN A 432 5.14 -7.87 -22.67
C ASN A 432 5.06 -9.38 -22.42
N ALA A 433 4.18 -9.78 -21.49
CA ALA A 433 3.76 -11.17 -21.30
C ALA A 433 2.24 -11.27 -21.30
N PRO A 434 1.68 -12.48 -21.55
CA PRO A 434 0.25 -12.72 -21.36
C PRO A 434 -0.17 -12.36 -19.94
N TYR A 435 -1.32 -11.69 -19.80
CA TYR A 435 -1.94 -11.51 -18.50
C TYR A 435 -2.52 -12.83 -18.02
N ALA A 436 -2.37 -13.13 -16.73
CA ALA A 436 -2.98 -14.31 -16.12
C ALA A 436 -4.51 -14.26 -16.21
N PHE A 437 -5.07 -13.06 -16.17
CA PHE A 437 -6.49 -12.77 -16.33
C PHE A 437 -6.65 -11.78 -17.49
N PRO A 438 -7.28 -12.17 -18.62
CA PRO A 438 -7.45 -11.30 -19.79
C PRO A 438 -8.02 -9.93 -19.41
N GLY A 439 -7.38 -8.85 -19.86
CA GLY A 439 -7.76 -7.49 -19.52
C GLY A 439 -7.20 -6.97 -18.21
N TRP A 440 -6.95 -7.79 -17.19
CA TRP A 440 -6.47 -7.29 -15.89
C TRP A 440 -4.95 -7.10 -15.88
N SER A 441 -4.49 -5.85 -15.69
CA SER A 441 -3.08 -5.56 -15.46
C SER A 441 -2.78 -5.47 -13.96
N PRO A 442 -1.86 -6.30 -13.43
CA PRO A 442 -1.46 -6.21 -12.03
C PRO A 442 -0.60 -4.98 -11.74
N VAL A 443 -0.09 -4.27 -12.76
CA VAL A 443 0.84 -3.16 -12.56
C VAL A 443 0.20 -2.03 -11.75
N TYR A 444 -1.07 -1.71 -12.02
CA TYR A 444 -1.82 -0.66 -11.30
C TYR A 444 -3.19 -1.13 -10.83
N GLY A 445 -3.52 -2.42 -10.98
CA GLY A 445 -4.86 -2.94 -10.68
C GLY A 445 -5.92 -2.30 -11.57
N ALA A 446 -5.74 -2.39 -12.90
CA ALA A 446 -6.63 -1.72 -13.86
C ALA A 446 -6.87 -2.58 -15.10
N TRP A 447 -8.09 -2.51 -15.62
CA TRP A 447 -8.46 -3.22 -16.86
C TRP A 447 -7.92 -2.52 -18.09
N GLN A 448 -7.44 -3.31 -19.03
CA GLN A 448 -6.74 -2.89 -20.24
C GLN A 448 -7.58 -3.26 -21.45
N LEU A 449 -7.97 -2.26 -22.22
CA LEU A 449 -8.77 -2.41 -23.44
C LEU A 449 -8.02 -1.76 -24.60
N ASP A 450 -8.15 -2.32 -25.79
CA ASP A 450 -7.68 -1.73 -27.04
C ASP A 450 -8.90 -1.14 -27.76
N ALA A 451 -8.81 0.13 -28.16
CA ALA A 451 -9.82 0.77 -28.98
C ALA A 451 -9.82 0.19 -30.41
N ASP A 452 -10.97 0.27 -31.08
CA ASP A 452 -11.09 -0.09 -32.49
C ASP A 452 -10.36 0.90 -33.41
N ALA A 453 -10.45 0.69 -34.73
CA ALA A 453 -9.83 1.57 -35.73
C ALA A 453 -10.39 3.00 -35.72
N ALA A 454 -11.60 3.22 -35.19
CA ALA A 454 -12.16 4.55 -35.01
C ALA A 454 -11.66 5.21 -33.71
N GLY A 455 -11.04 4.44 -32.80
CA GLY A 455 -10.61 4.90 -31.47
C GLY A 455 -11.69 4.76 -30.41
N ALA A 456 -12.71 3.93 -30.66
CA ALA A 456 -13.82 3.68 -29.75
C ALA A 456 -13.69 2.33 -29.03
N VAL A 457 -14.34 2.22 -27.87
CA VAL A 457 -14.52 0.95 -27.13
C VAL A 457 -15.99 0.79 -26.81
N GLU A 458 -16.51 -0.42 -26.97
CA GLU A 458 -17.86 -0.79 -26.57
C GLU A 458 -17.82 -2.23 -26.07
N VAL A 459 -18.04 -2.40 -24.77
CA VAL A 459 -17.91 -3.69 -24.07
C VAL A 459 -19.03 -3.85 -23.06
N THR A 460 -19.41 -5.09 -22.75
CA THR A 460 -20.18 -5.41 -21.54
C THR A 460 -19.21 -5.95 -20.51
N MET A 461 -19.08 -5.25 -19.38
CA MET A 461 -18.30 -5.72 -18.23
C MET A 461 -19.14 -6.68 -17.41
N ASN A 462 -18.68 -7.92 -17.30
CA ASN A 462 -19.31 -9.00 -16.53
C ASN A 462 -18.51 -9.16 -15.23
N PRO A 463 -18.97 -8.57 -14.12
CA PRO A 463 -18.17 -8.53 -12.89
C PRO A 463 -18.02 -9.91 -12.26
N GLY A 464 -16.88 -10.15 -11.63
CA GLY A 464 -16.66 -11.30 -10.77
C GLY A 464 -17.31 -11.15 -9.40
N GLY A 465 -17.54 -12.28 -8.71
CA GLY A 465 -17.92 -12.29 -7.30
C GLY A 465 -19.12 -11.40 -6.94
N ALA A 466 -18.94 -10.52 -5.96
CA ALA A 466 -19.96 -9.61 -5.46
C ALA A 466 -20.13 -8.33 -6.31
N GLY A 467 -19.33 -8.16 -7.36
CA GLY A 467 -19.23 -6.90 -8.10
C GLY A 467 -17.84 -6.27 -7.99
N VAL A 468 -17.60 -5.28 -8.85
CA VAL A 468 -16.41 -4.42 -8.76
C VAL A 468 -16.82 -2.98 -8.55
N HIS A 469 -16.05 -2.26 -7.75
CA HIS A 469 -16.38 -0.91 -7.31
C HIS A 469 -15.51 0.10 -8.04
N ARG A 470 -16.16 1.07 -8.69
CA ARG A 470 -15.53 2.19 -9.38
C ARG A 470 -14.38 1.79 -10.33
N PRO A 471 -14.65 0.98 -11.36
CA PRO A 471 -13.58 0.35 -12.11
C PRO A 471 -12.67 1.35 -12.84
N VAL A 472 -11.37 1.05 -12.87
CA VAL A 472 -10.36 1.81 -13.60
C VAL A 472 -10.06 1.12 -14.93
N LEU A 473 -10.46 1.74 -16.03
CA LEU A 473 -10.18 1.28 -17.39
C LEU A 473 -9.03 2.08 -18.01
N VAL A 474 -8.14 1.38 -18.70
CA VAL A 474 -7.06 1.94 -19.50
C VAL A 474 -7.28 1.53 -20.95
N ILE A 475 -7.71 2.50 -21.76
CA ILE A 475 -8.04 2.31 -23.17
C ILE A 475 -6.85 2.76 -24.01
N HIS A 476 -6.27 1.84 -24.76
CA HIS A 476 -5.15 2.06 -25.67
C HIS A 476 -5.64 2.34 -27.08
N GLY A 477 -4.93 3.19 -27.83
CA GLY A 477 -5.31 3.52 -29.21
C GLY A 477 -6.45 4.53 -29.33
N TYR A 478 -6.84 5.20 -28.24
CA TYR A 478 -7.87 6.25 -28.26
C TYR A 478 -7.44 7.42 -29.16
N THR A 479 -8.28 7.78 -30.13
CA THR A 479 -7.95 8.76 -31.18
C THR A 479 -8.48 10.18 -30.89
N GLY A 480 -9.30 10.33 -29.86
CA GLY A 480 -9.89 11.62 -29.48
C GLY A 480 -8.82 12.67 -29.15
N ALA A 481 -9.04 13.90 -29.61
CA ALA A 481 -8.10 15.01 -29.37
C ALA A 481 -8.10 15.49 -27.90
N LYS A 482 -9.16 15.17 -27.17
CA LYS A 482 -9.37 15.43 -25.74
C LYS A 482 -9.99 14.19 -25.09
N ALA A 483 -9.98 14.12 -23.76
CA ALA A 483 -10.78 13.13 -23.05
C ALA A 483 -12.27 13.30 -23.39
N PRO A 484 -13.07 12.22 -23.38
CA PRO A 484 -14.50 12.30 -23.68
C PRO A 484 -15.21 13.13 -22.60
N ASP A 485 -16.14 13.99 -23.02
CA ASP A 485 -16.99 14.74 -22.08
C ASP A 485 -18.12 13.84 -21.52
N THR A 486 -18.50 12.80 -22.27
CA THR A 486 -19.56 11.86 -21.91
C THR A 486 -19.19 10.42 -22.31
N ILE A 487 -19.69 9.44 -21.55
CA ILE A 487 -19.65 8.02 -21.90
C ILE A 487 -21.04 7.40 -21.70
N THR A 488 -21.28 6.21 -22.25
CA THR A 488 -22.47 5.42 -21.93
C THR A 488 -22.13 4.32 -20.94
N PHE A 489 -22.95 4.16 -19.89
CA PHE A 489 -22.82 3.13 -18.87
C PHE A 489 -24.21 2.57 -18.53
N GLY A 490 -24.44 1.28 -18.78
CA GLY A 490 -25.75 0.65 -18.55
C GLY A 490 -26.90 1.30 -19.34
N GLY A 491 -26.60 1.93 -20.48
CA GLY A 491 -27.56 2.71 -21.27
C GLY A 491 -27.76 4.16 -20.79
N ALA A 492 -27.24 4.54 -19.64
CA ALA A 492 -27.24 5.93 -19.16
C ALA A 492 -26.04 6.71 -19.71
N THR A 493 -26.23 8.01 -19.98
CA THR A 493 -25.12 8.92 -20.27
C THR A 493 -24.50 9.41 -18.96
N LEU A 494 -23.20 9.23 -18.80
CA LEU A 494 -22.43 9.77 -17.68
C LEU A 494 -21.62 10.99 -18.14
N ASN A 495 -21.37 11.94 -17.23
CA ASN A 495 -20.62 13.17 -17.50
C ASN A 495 -19.23 13.15 -16.88
N ALA A 496 -18.25 13.66 -17.63
CA ALA A 496 -16.87 13.77 -17.17
C ALA A 496 -16.77 14.67 -15.94
N HIS A 497 -15.87 14.32 -15.02
CA HIS A 497 -15.57 15.04 -13.79
C HIS A 497 -16.69 15.05 -12.74
N ALA A 498 -17.81 14.38 -13.01
CA ALA A 498 -18.93 14.22 -12.09
C ALA A 498 -19.24 12.74 -11.85
N ASP A 499 -19.48 11.99 -12.94
CA ASP A 499 -19.90 10.58 -12.92
C ASP A 499 -18.77 9.62 -13.33
N PHE A 500 -17.76 10.15 -14.03
CA PHE A 500 -16.52 9.45 -14.34
C PHE A 500 -15.36 10.43 -14.40
N TYR A 501 -14.15 9.93 -14.23
CA TYR A 501 -12.95 10.74 -14.05
C TYR A 501 -11.93 10.37 -15.13
N PRO A 502 -11.82 11.13 -16.24
CA PRO A 502 -10.92 10.77 -17.34
C PRO A 502 -9.55 11.45 -17.27
N THR A 503 -8.53 10.79 -17.80
CA THR A 503 -7.21 11.38 -18.08
C THR A 503 -6.69 10.86 -19.41
N LEU A 504 -6.46 11.75 -20.37
CA LEU A 504 -5.91 11.40 -21.69
C LEU A 504 -4.41 11.68 -21.76
N GLN A 505 -3.62 10.64 -21.99
CA GLN A 505 -2.21 10.74 -22.35
C GLN A 505 -2.07 10.77 -23.88
N LYS A 506 -2.07 11.98 -24.45
CA LYS A 506 -2.07 12.16 -25.92
C LYS A 506 -0.87 11.53 -26.63
N ALA A 507 0.30 11.61 -26.00
CA ALA A 507 1.55 11.10 -26.59
C ALA A 507 1.51 9.59 -26.87
N THR A 508 0.80 8.83 -26.03
CA THR A 508 0.68 7.37 -26.13
C THR A 508 -0.69 6.91 -26.61
N ARG A 509 -1.63 7.85 -26.85
CA ARG A 509 -3.04 7.56 -27.17
C ARG A 509 -3.69 6.64 -26.14
N THR A 510 -3.42 6.92 -24.85
CA THR A 510 -3.94 6.14 -23.73
C THR A 510 -4.93 6.97 -22.94
N LEU A 511 -6.18 6.51 -22.84
CA LEU A 511 -7.21 7.10 -22.01
C LEU A 511 -7.37 6.28 -20.74
N TRP A 512 -7.15 6.93 -19.60
CA TRP A 512 -7.45 6.40 -18.27
C TRP A 512 -8.83 6.88 -17.85
N LEU A 513 -9.64 5.98 -17.29
CA LEU A 513 -11.02 6.24 -16.94
C LEU A 513 -11.36 5.55 -15.62
N THR A 514 -11.65 6.31 -14.57
CA THR A 514 -12.33 5.77 -13.39
C THR A 514 -13.82 6.04 -13.53
N ILE A 515 -14.65 5.01 -13.49
CA ILE A 515 -16.12 5.15 -13.51
C ILE A 515 -16.58 5.30 -12.07
N ASP A 516 -17.31 6.37 -11.70
CA ASP A 516 -17.75 6.58 -10.29
C ASP A 516 -19.03 5.82 -9.97
N ARG A 517 -19.08 4.52 -10.34
CA ARG A 517 -20.22 3.62 -10.17
C ARG A 517 -19.73 2.20 -9.91
N ASP A 518 -20.57 1.41 -9.24
CA ASP A 518 -20.31 -0.01 -9.02
C ASP A 518 -20.90 -0.84 -10.17
N VAL A 519 -20.20 -1.92 -10.53
CA VAL A 519 -20.65 -2.89 -11.54
C VAL A 519 -21.00 -4.18 -10.80
N LEU A 520 -22.29 -4.35 -10.49
CA LEU A 520 -22.81 -5.49 -9.72
C LEU A 520 -23.50 -6.54 -10.60
N ALA A 521 -23.66 -6.26 -11.89
CA ALA A 521 -24.26 -7.12 -12.90
C ALA A 521 -23.65 -6.78 -14.28
N PRO A 522 -23.84 -7.64 -15.30
CA PRO A 522 -23.41 -7.33 -16.68
C PRO A 522 -23.84 -5.93 -17.12
N THR A 523 -22.85 -5.06 -17.38
CA THR A 523 -23.10 -3.64 -17.66
C THR A 523 -22.37 -3.20 -18.91
N ALA A 524 -23.11 -2.68 -19.89
CA ALA A 524 -22.56 -2.13 -21.12
C ALA A 524 -21.83 -0.80 -20.84
N ILE A 525 -20.62 -0.64 -21.39
CA ILE A 525 -19.76 0.54 -21.30
C ILE A 525 -19.35 0.92 -22.72
N ALA A 526 -19.64 2.16 -23.12
CA ALA A 526 -19.23 2.67 -24.43
C ALA A 526 -18.49 4.00 -24.29
N VAL A 527 -17.33 4.09 -24.92
CA VAL A 527 -16.45 5.26 -24.95
C VAL A 527 -16.14 5.60 -26.40
N GLN A 528 -16.33 6.87 -26.78
CA GLN A 528 -16.10 7.36 -28.14
C GLN A 528 -15.06 8.51 -28.13
N PRO A 529 -14.30 8.70 -29.23
CA PRO A 529 -13.33 9.80 -29.43
C PRO A 529 -13.85 11.24 -29.29
#